data_AF-A0A951KC73-F1
#
_entry.id   AF-A0A951KC73-F1
#
_cell.length_a   1.000
_cell.length_b   1.000
_cell.length_c   1.000
_cell.angle_alpha   90.00
_cell.angle_beta   90.00
_cell.angle_gamma   90.00
#
_symmetry.space_group_name_H-M   'P 1'
#
loop_
_entity.id
_entity.type
_entity.pdbx_description
1 polymer ?
#
loop_
_entity_poly.entity_id
_entity_poly.type
_entity_poly.pdbx_seq_one_letter_code
_entity_poly.pdbx_strand_id
1 'polypeptide(L)'
;MTRLRRPLTLALVAVASVVVLFATVFPTRTFVAQRAAVGAAEERLSVLSEQNRLLEERARLLEDDAEIERLAREEYHLVRPGEKAYALLPPPAPPTPPPAVGIPPAPDDGNPLERAWEWVTSRL
;
A
#
# COMPACT_ATOMS: atom_id res chain seq x y z
N MET A 1 79.03 -6.09 -8.31
CA MET A 1 77.79 -6.54 -9.02
C MET A 1 76.49 -6.32 -8.22
N THR A 2 76.47 -5.52 -7.14
CA THR A 2 75.28 -5.31 -6.27
C THR A 2 74.47 -4.05 -6.58
N ARG A 3 75.00 -3.12 -7.39
CA ARG A 3 74.34 -1.83 -7.69
C ARG A 3 73.16 -1.95 -8.67
N LEU A 4 73.17 -2.95 -9.57
CA LEU A 4 72.06 -3.21 -10.51
C LEU A 4 70.95 -4.11 -9.94
N ARG A 5 71.18 -4.78 -8.81
CA ARG A 5 70.17 -5.65 -8.19
C ARG A 5 69.06 -4.87 -7.50
N ARG A 6 69.38 -3.69 -6.93
CA ARG A 6 68.43 -2.81 -6.25
C ARG A 6 67.29 -2.28 -7.14
N PRO A 7 67.55 -1.73 -8.34
CA PRO A 7 66.46 -1.30 -9.22
C PRO A 7 65.61 -2.49 -9.69
N LEU A 8 66.22 -3.66 -9.92
CA LEU A 8 65.50 -4.87 -10.31
C LEU A 8 64.57 -5.38 -9.19
N THR A 9 65.04 -5.40 -7.94
CA THR A 9 64.19 -5.77 -6.80
C THR A 9 63.05 -4.78 -6.58
N LEU A 10 63.30 -3.48 -6.76
CA LEU A 10 62.27 -2.45 -6.64
C LEU A 10 61.21 -2.58 -7.74
N ALA A 11 61.62 -2.82 -8.98
CA ALA A 11 60.71 -3.07 -10.10
C ALA A 11 59.85 -4.31 -9.85
N LEU A 12 60.45 -5.39 -9.33
CA LEU A 12 59.73 -6.64 -9.06
C LEU A 12 58.72 -6.48 -7.90
N VAL A 13 59.08 -5.74 -6.85
CA VAL A 13 58.16 -5.39 -5.76
C VAL A 13 57.03 -4.50 -6.28
N ALA A 14 57.31 -3.52 -7.14
CA ALA A 14 56.29 -2.65 -7.72
C ALA A 14 55.29 -3.44 -8.56
N VAL A 15 55.77 -4.33 -9.44
CA VAL A 15 54.91 -5.22 -10.24
C VAL A 15 54.09 -6.15 -9.34
N ALA A 16 54.70 -6.77 -8.33
CA ALA A 16 53.97 -7.62 -7.38
C ALA A 16 52.89 -6.84 -6.62
N SER A 17 53.16 -5.58 -6.25
CA SER A 17 52.20 -4.70 -5.59
C SER A 17 51.00 -4.39 -6.48
N VAL A 18 51.25 -4.11 -7.76
CA VAL A 18 50.18 -3.87 -8.75
C VAL A 18 49.34 -5.14 -8.96
N VAL A 19 49.96 -6.32 -9.04
CA VAL A 19 49.24 -7.60 -9.16
C VAL A 19 48.36 -7.85 -7.93
N VAL A 20 48.89 -7.65 -6.72
CA VAL A 20 48.12 -7.81 -5.47
C VAL A 20 46.97 -6.80 -5.39
N LEU A 21 47.18 -5.56 -5.81
CA LEU A 21 46.14 -4.54 -5.86
C LEU A 21 45.02 -4.94 -6.83
N PHE A 22 45.35 -5.38 -8.04
CA PHE A 22 44.36 -5.87 -9.00
C PHE A 22 43.63 -7.13 -8.51
N ALA A 23 44.36 -8.05 -7.89
CA ALA A 23 43.81 -9.29 -7.35
C ALA A 23 42.89 -9.08 -6.15
N THR A 24 42.99 -7.96 -5.43
CA THR A 24 42.16 -7.64 -4.25
C THR A 24 40.97 -6.72 -4.59
N VAL A 25 41.13 -5.84 -5.58
CA VAL A 25 40.05 -4.95 -6.04
C VAL A 25 38.97 -5.72 -6.81
N PHE A 26 39.31 -6.79 -7.52
CA PHE A 26 38.33 -7.60 -8.27
C PHE A 26 37.36 -8.43 -7.40
N PRO A 27 37.80 -9.18 -6.36
CA PRO A 27 36.92 -10.01 -5.54
C PRO A 27 36.00 -9.23 -4.60
N THR A 28 36.30 -7.96 -4.30
CA THR A 28 35.43 -7.16 -3.43
C THR A 28 34.08 -6.84 -4.08
N ARG A 29 34.05 -6.70 -5.42
CA ARG A 29 32.81 -6.37 -6.15
C ARG A 29 31.82 -7.54 -6.22
N THR A 30 32.32 -8.77 -6.32
CA THR A 30 31.48 -9.99 -6.34
C THR A 30 31.06 -10.43 -4.95
N PHE A 31 31.90 -10.25 -3.92
CA PHE A 31 31.59 -10.66 -2.56
C PHE A 31 30.44 -9.85 -1.93
N VAL A 32 30.39 -8.53 -2.19
CA VAL A 32 29.31 -7.67 -1.70
C VAL A 32 27.98 -7.97 -2.40
N ALA A 33 28.01 -8.20 -3.72
CA ALA A 33 26.82 -8.57 -4.48
C ALA A 33 26.28 -9.96 -4.09
N GLN A 34 27.16 -10.92 -3.78
CA GLN A 34 26.76 -12.24 -3.30
C GLN A 34 26.07 -12.17 -1.93
N ARG A 35 26.60 -11.37 -0.98
CA ARG A 35 25.93 -11.19 0.32
C ARG A 35 24.57 -10.52 0.19
N ALA A 36 24.44 -9.51 -0.67
CA ALA A 36 23.15 -8.87 -0.92
C ALA A 36 22.14 -9.84 -1.55
N ALA A 37 22.58 -10.68 -2.49
CA ALA A 37 21.72 -11.70 -3.11
C ALA A 37 21.26 -12.77 -2.11
N VAL A 38 22.14 -13.21 -1.21
CA VAL A 38 21.80 -14.17 -0.15
C VAL A 38 20.79 -13.57 0.82
N GLY A 39 21.04 -12.34 1.32
CA GLY A 39 20.11 -11.68 2.25
C GLY A 39 18.71 -11.46 1.63
N ALA A 40 18.65 -11.03 0.36
CA ALA A 40 17.39 -10.87 -0.34
C ALA A 40 16.66 -12.22 -0.58
N ALA A 41 17.40 -13.31 -0.77
CA ALA A 41 16.81 -14.64 -0.91
C ALA A 41 16.27 -15.17 0.44
N GLU A 42 16.98 -14.94 1.54
CA GLU A 42 16.56 -15.32 2.89
C GLU A 42 15.30 -14.57 3.31
N GLU A 43 15.21 -13.26 3.03
CA GLU A 43 14.02 -12.46 3.31
C GLU A 43 12.81 -13.00 2.54
N ARG A 44 12.96 -13.28 1.24
CA ARG A 44 11.89 -13.90 0.43
C ARG A 44 11.46 -15.25 0.97
N LEU A 45 12.41 -16.06 1.42
CA LEU A 45 12.12 -17.38 1.98
C LEU A 45 11.33 -17.26 3.29
N SER A 46 11.69 -16.32 4.17
CA SER A 46 10.93 -16.07 5.40
C SER A 46 9.49 -15.65 5.10
N VAL A 47 9.29 -14.71 4.18
CA VAL A 47 7.97 -14.22 3.80
C VAL A 47 7.11 -15.33 3.19
N LEU A 48 7.68 -16.13 2.29
CA LEU A 48 6.97 -17.25 1.67
C LEU A 48 6.66 -18.36 2.67
N SER A 49 7.57 -18.66 3.59
CA SER A 49 7.34 -19.69 4.62
C SER A 49 6.18 -19.33 5.53
N GLU A 50 6.07 -18.07 5.93
CA GLU A 50 4.97 -17.60 6.78
C GLU A 50 3.64 -17.59 6.04
N GLN A 51 3.61 -17.14 4.78
CA GLN A 51 2.41 -17.22 3.95
C GLN A 51 1.97 -18.67 3.76
N ASN A 52 2.91 -19.57 3.52
CA ASN A 52 2.62 -20.98 3.35
C ASN A 52 2.00 -21.57 4.63
N ARG A 53 2.58 -21.29 5.80
CA ARG A 53 2.03 -21.70 7.11
C ARG A 53 0.58 -21.23 7.30
N LEU A 54 0.29 -19.96 7.01
CA LEU A 54 -1.05 -19.40 7.13
C LEU A 54 -2.04 -20.03 6.15
N LEU A 55 -1.60 -20.33 4.92
CA LEU A 55 -2.43 -20.99 3.92
C LEU A 55 -2.71 -22.45 4.31
N GLU A 56 -1.72 -23.17 4.83
CA GLU A 56 -1.90 -24.53 5.33
C GLU A 56 -2.86 -24.57 6.51
N GLU A 57 -2.81 -23.60 7.43
CA GLU A 57 -3.77 -23.48 8.52
C GLU A 57 -5.20 -23.29 8.01
N ARG A 58 -5.39 -22.39 7.03
CA ARG A 58 -6.71 -22.19 6.40
C ARG A 58 -7.19 -23.42 5.65
N ALA A 59 -6.30 -24.10 4.93
CA ALA A 59 -6.63 -25.32 4.22
C ALA A 59 -7.11 -26.40 5.18
N ARG A 60 -6.42 -26.58 6.32
CA ARG A 60 -6.85 -27.50 7.38
C ARG A 60 -8.20 -27.14 7.97
N LEU A 61 -8.48 -25.86 8.21
CA LEU A 61 -9.80 -25.42 8.69
C LEU A 61 -10.91 -25.74 7.67
N LEU A 62 -10.62 -25.58 6.39
CA LEU A 62 -11.53 -25.89 5.28
C LEU A 62 -11.70 -27.39 5.02
N GLU A 63 -11.03 -28.28 5.76
CA GLU A 63 -11.32 -29.71 5.76
C GLU A 63 -12.48 -30.07 6.71
N ASP A 64 -12.85 -29.16 7.63
CA ASP A 64 -13.97 -29.35 8.55
C ASP A 64 -15.29 -28.87 7.92
N ASP A 65 -16.26 -29.78 7.84
CA ASP A 65 -17.61 -29.50 7.32
C ASP A 65 -18.30 -28.35 8.06
N ALA A 66 -18.03 -28.19 9.36
CA ALA A 66 -18.61 -27.11 10.15
C ALA A 66 -18.10 -25.73 9.70
N GLU A 67 -16.81 -25.62 9.38
CA GLU A 67 -16.21 -24.38 8.89
C GLU A 67 -16.66 -24.08 7.45
N ILE A 68 -16.75 -25.10 6.60
CA ILE A 68 -17.32 -24.96 5.25
C ILE A 68 -18.76 -24.44 5.34
N GLU A 69 -19.59 -25.02 6.19
CA GLU A 69 -20.98 -24.58 6.36
C GLU A 69 -21.08 -23.17 6.90
N ARG A 70 -20.23 -22.81 7.87
CA ARG A 70 -20.16 -21.46 8.42
C ARG A 70 -19.86 -20.43 7.31
N LEU A 71 -18.82 -20.67 6.51
CA LEU A 71 -18.47 -19.81 5.37
C LEU A 71 -19.57 -19.80 4.30
N ALA A 72 -20.16 -20.95 3.99
CA ALA A 72 -21.26 -21.05 3.02
C ALA A 72 -22.48 -20.18 3.43
N ARG A 73 -22.83 -20.15 4.72
CA ARG A 73 -23.92 -19.33 5.24
C ARG A 73 -23.56 -17.85 5.32
N GLU A 74 -22.35 -17.51 5.76
CA GLU A 74 -21.90 -16.13 5.97
C GLU A 74 -21.57 -15.39 4.67
N GLU A 75 -20.70 -15.96 3.84
CA GLU A 75 -20.16 -15.31 2.63
C GLU A 75 -21.04 -15.56 1.40
N TYR A 76 -21.70 -16.71 1.34
CA TYR A 76 -22.44 -17.14 0.16
C TYR A 76 -23.95 -17.24 0.38
N HIS A 77 -24.44 -16.99 1.61
CA HIS A 77 -25.86 -17.07 1.98
C HIS A 77 -26.54 -18.39 1.57
N LEU A 78 -25.76 -19.48 1.52
CA LEU A 78 -26.25 -20.81 1.18
C LEU A 78 -26.97 -21.42 2.40
N VAL A 79 -27.99 -22.23 2.12
CA VAL A 79 -28.77 -22.96 3.13
C VAL A 79 -28.85 -24.44 2.75
N ARG A 80 -29.06 -25.31 3.73
CA ARG A 80 -29.16 -26.75 3.46
C ARG A 80 -30.44 -27.07 2.66
N PRO A 81 -30.48 -28.20 1.91
CA PRO A 81 -31.70 -28.64 1.27
C PRO A 81 -32.86 -28.74 2.27
N GLY A 82 -33.96 -28.03 2.00
CA GLY A 82 -35.15 -27.99 2.84
C GLY A 82 -35.22 -26.79 3.82
N GLU A 83 -34.15 -26.03 3.98
CA GLU A 83 -34.15 -24.77 4.74
C GLU A 83 -34.70 -23.60 3.90
N LYS A 84 -35.19 -22.54 4.56
CA LYS A 84 -35.69 -21.31 3.93
C LYS A 84 -34.81 -20.12 4.32
N ALA A 85 -34.26 -19.43 3.33
CA ALA A 85 -33.54 -18.18 3.54
C ALA A 85 -34.52 -16.99 3.53
N TYR A 86 -34.36 -16.07 4.48
CA TYR A 86 -35.14 -14.84 4.57
C TYR A 86 -34.19 -13.63 4.44
N ALA A 87 -34.49 -12.72 3.53
CA ALA A 87 -33.79 -11.44 3.44
C ALA A 87 -34.62 -10.34 4.11
N LEU A 88 -33.97 -9.49 4.91
CA LEU A 88 -34.61 -8.32 5.48
C LEU A 88 -34.69 -7.23 4.41
N LEU A 89 -35.92 -6.87 4.03
CA LEU A 89 -36.13 -5.75 3.13
C LEU A 89 -35.83 -4.44 3.87
N PRO A 90 -35.00 -3.53 3.32
CA PRO A 90 -34.82 -2.23 3.92
C PRO A 90 -36.17 -1.51 4.00
N PRO A 91 -36.38 -0.64 5.01
CA PRO A 91 -37.59 0.15 5.09
C PRO A 91 -37.78 0.96 3.80
N PRO A 92 -39.04 1.15 3.35
CA PRO A 92 -39.32 1.88 2.13
C PRO A 92 -38.66 3.26 2.16
N ALA A 93 -38.04 3.66 1.06
CA ALA A 93 -37.43 4.97 0.94
C ALA A 93 -38.49 6.05 1.24
N PRO A 94 -38.14 7.11 1.99
CA PRO A 94 -39.06 8.22 2.21
C PRO A 94 -39.48 8.80 0.84
N PRO A 95 -40.75 9.23 0.70
CA PRO A 95 -41.23 9.78 -0.56
C PRO A 95 -40.32 10.93 -0.98
N THR A 96 -39.81 10.87 -2.21
CA THR A 96 -39.05 11.97 -2.79
C THR A 96 -39.95 13.19 -2.80
N PRO A 97 -39.59 14.29 -2.11
CA PRO A 97 -40.41 15.49 -2.14
C PRO A 97 -40.56 15.93 -3.60
N PRO A 98 -41.77 16.35 -4.01
CA PRO A 98 -41.96 16.90 -5.36
C PRO A 98 -40.95 18.04 -5.58
N PRO A 99 -40.43 18.20 -6.81
CA PRO A 99 -39.49 19.29 -7.10
C PRO A 99 -40.09 20.58 -6.58
N ALA A 100 -39.33 21.30 -5.75
CA ALA A 100 -39.74 22.57 -5.19
C ALA A 100 -40.03 23.51 -6.37
N VAL A 101 -41.32 23.69 -6.67
CA VAL A 101 -41.77 24.78 -7.53
C VAL A 101 -41.36 26.03 -6.80
N GLY A 102 -40.37 26.74 -7.35
CA GLY A 102 -39.74 27.89 -6.71
C GLY A 102 -40.81 28.86 -6.22
N ILE A 103 -40.89 29.02 -4.90
CA ILE A 103 -41.59 30.15 -4.32
C ILE A 103 -40.76 31.37 -4.74
N PRO A 104 -41.29 32.32 -5.53
CA PRO A 104 -40.55 33.52 -5.85
C PRO A 104 -40.17 34.22 -4.54
N PRO A 105 -38.95 34.77 -4.41
CA PRO A 105 -38.52 35.42 -3.18
C PRO A 105 -39.55 36.49 -2.80
N ALA A 106 -39.90 36.55 -1.52
CA ALA A 106 -40.85 37.52 -1.00
C ALA A 106 -40.40 38.95 -1.40
N PRO A 107 -41.34 39.83 -1.79
CA PRO A 107 -41.01 41.23 -2.08
C PRO A 107 -40.35 41.85 -0.85
N ASP A 108 -39.20 42.48 -1.05
CA ASP A 108 -38.45 43.21 -0.02
C ASP A 108 -39.35 44.30 0.57
N ASP A 109 -39.80 44.12 1.81
CA ASP A 109 -40.66 45.05 2.55
C ASP A 109 -39.82 46.16 3.23
N GLY A 110 -38.82 46.66 2.51
CA GLY A 110 -37.95 47.73 2.98
C GLY A 110 -38.69 49.05 3.10
N ASN A 111 -38.72 49.62 4.31
CA ASN A 111 -39.23 50.96 4.58
C ASN A 111 -38.53 51.98 3.66
N PRO A 112 -39.26 52.70 2.79
CA PRO A 112 -38.66 53.61 1.81
C PRO A 112 -37.85 54.73 2.47
N LEU A 113 -38.14 55.03 3.74
CA LEU A 113 -37.45 56.06 4.52
C LEU A 113 -36.04 55.62 4.95
N GLU A 114 -35.81 54.35 5.25
CA GLU A 114 -34.47 53.84 5.58
C GLU A 114 -33.53 53.98 4.39
N ARG A 115 -34.01 53.63 3.19
CA ARG A 115 -33.22 53.74 1.96
C ARG A 115 -32.89 55.20 1.60
N ALA A 116 -33.82 56.12 1.89
CA ALA A 116 -33.61 57.54 1.68
C ALA A 116 -32.59 58.11 2.68
N TRP A 117 -32.60 57.62 3.92
CA TRP A 117 -31.68 58.06 4.96
C TRP A 117 -30.24 57.60 4.69
N GLU A 118 -30.04 56.34 4.26
CA GLU A 118 -28.72 55.84 3.84
C GLU A 118 -28.13 56.62 2.66
N TRP A 119 -28.97 57.07 1.73
CA TRP A 119 -28.52 57.87 0.58
C TRP A 119 -27.99 59.25 1.00
N VAL A 120 -28.62 59.88 1.98
CA VAL A 120 -28.18 61.20 2.48
C VAL A 120 -26.88 61.06 3.27
N THR A 121 -26.76 60.03 4.12
CA THR A 121 -25.57 59.84 4.96
C THR A 121 -24.35 59.36 4.18
N SER A 122 -24.54 58.69 3.03
CA SER A 122 -23.42 58.19 2.21
C SER A 122 -22.74 59.25 1.34
N ARG A 123 -23.24 60.49 1.34
CA ARG A 123 -22.69 61.61 0.53
C ARG A 123 -22.02 62.70 1.38
N LEU A 124 -21.96 62.53 2.70
CA LEU A 124 -21.13 63.31 3.62
C LEU A 124 -19.85 62.53 3.95
#